data_AF-A0A0A0DR21-F1
#
_entry.id   AF-A0A0A0DR21-F1
#
_cell.length_a   1.000
_cell.length_b   1.000
_cell.length_c   1.000
_cell.angle_alpha   90.00
_cell.angle_beta   90.00
_cell.angle_gamma   90.00
#
_symmetry.space_group_name_H-M   'P 1'
#
loop_
_entity.id
_entity.type
_entity.pdbx_description
1 polymer ?
#
loop_
_entity_poly.entity_id
_entity_poly.type
_entity_poly.pdbx_seq_one_letter_code
_entity_poly.pdbx_strand_id
1 'polypeptide(L)'
;MPSTPSPSLDYAATRPGQAMPASRAEMLRTMLPHTMECLKARQANLIGDDLIEDYVTLDWLEWAGGGLRLTEIGRNLCNAMTRRPGGV
;
A
#
# COMPACT_ATOMS: atom_id res chain seq x y z
N MET A 1 -17.48 7.21 38.95
CA MET A 1 -16.38 6.82 38.06
C MET A 1 -16.99 6.51 36.70
N PRO A 2 -16.76 7.31 35.64
CA PRO A 2 -17.20 6.93 34.30
C PRO A 2 -16.10 6.11 33.62
N SER A 3 -16.50 4.96 33.11
CA SER A 3 -15.68 4.01 32.36
C SER A 3 -15.14 4.65 31.07
N THR A 4 -13.85 4.47 30.82
CA THR A 4 -13.18 4.77 29.55
C THR A 4 -13.82 3.93 28.44
N PRO A 5 -14.32 4.53 27.33
CA PRO A 5 -14.60 3.76 26.14
C PRO A 5 -13.29 3.37 25.45
N SER A 6 -13.10 2.07 25.22
CA SER A 6 -12.04 1.52 24.38
C SER A 6 -12.11 2.10 22.96
N PRO A 7 -10.98 2.45 22.31
CA PRO A 7 -10.96 2.75 20.88
C PRO A 7 -11.14 1.43 20.10
N SER A 8 -12.39 1.02 19.91
CA SER A 8 -12.75 0.00 18.93
C SER A 8 -12.47 0.54 17.54
N LEU A 9 -11.33 0.15 16.98
CA LEU A 9 -11.14 -0.23 15.57
C LEU A 9 -12.08 0.42 14.54
N ASP A 10 -12.17 1.76 14.51
CA ASP A 10 -12.86 2.51 13.44
C ASP A 10 -11.89 2.76 12.27
N TYR A 11 -11.03 1.79 11.94
CA TYR A 11 -10.05 1.95 10.85
C TYR A 11 -10.63 1.62 9.47
N ALA A 12 -11.95 1.44 9.37
CA ALA A 12 -12.58 0.88 8.17
C ALA A 12 -13.68 1.74 7.55
N ALA A 13 -13.85 3.00 7.98
CA ALA A 13 -15.03 3.79 7.58
C ALA A 13 -14.76 5.15 6.92
N THR A 14 -13.55 5.45 6.44
CA THR A 14 -13.33 6.61 5.56
C THR A 14 -12.71 6.18 4.25
N ARG A 15 -13.53 5.74 3.30
CA ARG A 15 -13.15 5.76 1.87
C ARG A 15 -14.25 6.38 1.00
N PRO A 16 -14.59 7.68 1.16
CA PRO A 16 -14.96 8.45 -0.01
C PRO A 16 -13.71 8.52 -0.91
N GLY A 17 -13.85 8.22 -2.19
CA GLY A 17 -12.76 8.17 -3.18
C GLY A 17 -12.00 9.50 -3.29
N GLN A 18 -11.10 9.75 -2.34
CA GLN A 18 -10.15 10.83 -2.41
C GLN A 18 -9.18 10.44 -3.53
N ALA A 19 -9.39 11.05 -4.69
CA ALA A 19 -8.49 10.91 -5.82
C ALA A 19 -7.10 11.31 -5.33
N MET A 20 -6.26 10.31 -5.05
CA MET A 20 -4.89 10.50 -4.62
C MET A 20 -4.23 11.46 -5.61
N PRO A 21 -3.59 12.55 -5.17
CA PRO A 21 -2.95 13.46 -6.10
C PRO A 21 -1.97 12.67 -6.97
N ALA A 22 -2.00 12.92 -8.29
CA ALA A 22 -1.23 12.14 -9.27
C ALA A 22 0.26 12.07 -8.88
N SER A 23 0.82 13.16 -8.34
CA SER A 23 2.20 13.22 -7.86
C SER A 23 2.50 12.25 -6.71
N ARG A 24 1.56 12.06 -5.77
CA ARG A 24 1.72 11.10 -4.67
C ARG A 24 1.58 9.67 -5.18
N ALA A 25 0.62 9.42 -6.08
CA ALA A 25 0.52 8.14 -6.75
C ALA A 25 1.83 7.81 -7.51
N GLU A 26 2.40 8.73 -8.29
CA GLU A 26 3.67 8.51 -8.99
C GLU A 26 4.87 8.26 -8.06
N MET A 27 4.92 8.96 -6.92
CA MET A 27 5.92 8.68 -5.88
C MET A 27 5.78 7.27 -5.32
N LEU A 28 4.55 6.87 -4.95
CA LEU A 28 4.24 5.51 -4.49
C LEU A 28 4.56 4.47 -5.56
N ARG A 29 4.26 4.75 -6.83
CA ARG A 29 4.64 3.89 -7.96
C ARG A 29 6.15 3.67 -7.98
N THR A 30 6.92 4.74 -7.94
CA THR A 30 8.40 4.68 -7.98
C THR A 30 8.98 3.92 -6.79
N MET A 31 8.36 4.04 -5.62
CA MET A 31 8.78 3.38 -4.38
C MET A 31 8.29 1.93 -4.27
N LEU A 32 7.23 1.54 -4.99
CA LEU A 32 6.62 0.21 -4.91
C LEU A 32 7.61 -0.95 -5.07
N PRO A 33 8.54 -0.99 -6.05
CA PRO A 33 9.51 -2.07 -6.15
C PRO A 33 10.42 -2.17 -4.92
N HIS A 34 10.78 -1.05 -4.30
CA HIS A 34 11.56 -1.05 -3.05
C HIS A 34 10.72 -1.56 -1.87
N THR A 35 9.47 -1.08 -1.76
CA THR A 35 8.47 -1.56 -0.79
C THR A 35 8.29 -3.08 -0.92
N MET A 36 8.27 -3.61 -2.14
CA MET A 36 8.16 -5.04 -2.43
C MET A 36 9.34 -5.85 -1.92
N GLU A 37 10.57 -5.37 -2.10
CA GLU A 37 11.75 -6.04 -1.55
C GLU A 37 11.74 -6.06 -0.02
N CYS A 38 11.27 -4.97 0.61
CA CYS A 38 11.05 -4.93 2.06
C CYS A 38 9.99 -5.95 2.51
N LEU A 39 8.86 -6.06 1.81
CA LEU A 39 7.82 -7.04 2.11
C LEU A 39 8.33 -8.48 1.97
N LYS A 40 9.08 -8.79 0.90
CA LYS A 40 9.72 -10.12 0.72
C LYS A 40 10.71 -10.44 1.82
N ALA A 41 11.47 -9.46 2.29
CA ALA A 41 12.41 -9.60 3.41
C ALA A 41 11.74 -9.67 4.79
N ARG A 42 10.39 -9.66 4.86
CA ARG A 42 9.61 -9.54 6.11
C ARG A 42 9.93 -8.26 6.90
N GLN A 43 10.39 -7.23 6.21
CA GLN A 43 10.77 -5.93 6.75
C GLN A 43 9.70 -4.86 6.47
N ALA A 44 8.43 -5.21 6.70
CA ALA A 44 7.33 -4.25 6.55
C ALA A 44 7.49 -3.03 7.48
N ASN A 45 8.18 -3.20 8.62
CA ASN A 45 8.48 -2.15 9.57
C ASN A 45 9.39 -1.02 9.03
N LEU A 46 10.07 -1.23 7.89
CA LEU A 46 10.84 -0.18 7.21
C LEU A 46 9.96 0.72 6.33
N ILE A 47 8.72 0.29 6.08
CA ILE A 47 7.73 1.05 5.33
C ILE A 47 6.90 1.82 6.35
N GLY A 48 6.79 3.14 6.17
CA GLY A 48 5.93 3.95 7.03
C GLY A 48 4.47 3.50 6.95
N ASP A 49 3.77 3.52 8.08
CA ASP A 49 2.37 3.09 8.17
C ASP A 49 1.47 3.85 7.18
N ASP A 50 1.66 5.17 7.09
CA ASP A 50 1.01 6.06 6.10
C ASP A 50 1.20 5.58 4.65
N LEU A 51 2.38 5.07 4.29
CA LEU A 51 2.62 4.52 2.94
C LEU A 51 1.86 3.21 2.72
N ILE A 52 1.82 2.34 3.73
CA ILE A 52 1.11 1.06 3.68
C ILE A 52 -0.37 1.34 3.45
N GLU A 53 -0.95 2.26 4.20
CA GLU A 53 -2.34 2.66 4.07
C GLU A 53 -2.68 3.21 2.69
N ASP A 54 -1.81 4.05 2.14
CA ASP A 54 -1.93 4.56 0.78
C ASP A 54 -1.94 3.45 -0.26
N TYR A 55 -1.02 2.48 -0.15
CA TYR A 55 -0.98 1.33 -1.05
C TYR A 55 -2.23 0.46 -0.93
N VAL A 56 -2.75 0.28 0.29
CA VAL A 56 -4.00 -0.46 0.52
C VAL A 56 -5.21 0.33 0.01
N THR A 57 -5.17 1.65 0.07
CA THR A 57 -6.23 2.53 -0.46
C THR A 57 -6.26 2.54 -1.99
N LEU A 58 -5.10 2.39 -2.63
CA LEU A 58 -4.97 2.28 -4.08
C LEU A 58 -5.24 0.87 -4.62
N ASP A 59 -5.60 -0.08 -3.76
CA ASP A 59 -5.78 -1.50 -4.09
C ASP A 59 -4.49 -2.12 -4.67
N TRP A 60 -3.31 -1.62 -4.29
CA TRP A 60 -2.02 -2.18 -4.72
C TRP A 60 -1.50 -3.21 -3.72
N LEU A 61 -1.82 -3.01 -2.44
CA LEU A 61 -1.59 -3.96 -1.36
C LEU A 61 -2.91 -4.33 -0.70
N GLU A 62 -2.96 -5.53 -0.14
CA GLU A 62 -4.09 -6.00 0.67
C GLU A 62 -3.59 -6.63 1.96
N TRP A 63 -4.41 -6.54 3.00
CA TRP A 63 -4.19 -7.27 4.25
C TRP A 63 -4.72 -8.70 4.10
N ALA A 64 -3.81 -9.67 4.05
CA ALA A 64 -4.13 -11.09 3.92
C ALA A 64 -3.61 -11.87 5.14
N GLY A 65 -4.54 -12.36 5.97
CA GLY A 65 -4.22 -13.29 7.06
C GLY A 65 -3.20 -12.80 8.09
N GLY A 66 -3.13 -11.48 8.32
CA GLY A 66 -2.19 -10.86 9.27
C GLY A 66 -0.87 -10.38 8.66
N GLY A 67 -0.72 -10.42 7.33
CA GLY A 67 0.39 -9.82 6.60
C GLY A 67 -0.06 -8.99 5.41
N LEU A 68 0.86 -8.18 4.89
CA LEU A 68 0.63 -7.44 3.64
C LEU A 68 0.97 -8.33 2.45
N ARG A 69 0.06 -8.36 1.48
CA ARG A 69 0.22 -9.08 0.23
C ARG A 69 -0.01 -8.14 -0.94
N LEU A 70 0.67 -8.41 -2.05
CA LEU A 70 0.46 -7.69 -3.29
C LEU A 70 -0.83 -8.14 -3.96
N THR A 71 -1.66 -7.19 -4.38
CA THR A 71 -2.83 -7.46 -5.20
C THR A 71 -2.43 -7.70 -6.65
N GLU A 72 -3.41 -8.04 -7.49
CA GLU A 72 -3.21 -8.14 -8.93
C GLU A 72 -2.80 -6.80 -9.55
N ILE A 73 -3.36 -5.68 -9.08
CA ILE A 73 -3.05 -4.33 -9.57
C ILE A 73 -1.60 -3.97 -9.23
N GLY A 74 -1.19 -4.15 -7.97
CA GLY A 74 0.19 -3.90 -7.55
C GLY A 74 1.21 -4.75 -8.32
N ARG A 75 0.86 -6.01 -8.61
CA ARG A 75 1.69 -6.92 -9.42
C ARG A 75 1.84 -6.43 -10.85
N ASN A 76 0.75 -6.05 -11.49
CA ASN A 76 0.77 -5.51 -12.85
C ASN A 76 1.58 -4.22 -12.93
N LEU A 77 1.48 -3.37 -11.91
CA LEU A 77 2.21 -2.12 -11.82
C LEU A 77 3.73 -2.34 -11.63
N CYS A 78 4.11 -3.25 -10.72
CA CYS A 78 5.52 -3.64 -10.56
C CYS A 78 6.09 -4.25 -11.85
N ASN A 79 5.32 -5.11 -12.52
CA ASN A 79 5.70 -5.69 -13.81
C ASN A 79 5.87 -4.60 -14.87
N ALA A 80 4.97 -3.61 -14.93
CA ALA A 80 5.07 -2.48 -15.85
C ALA A 80 6.34 -1.63 -15.62
N MET A 81 6.84 -1.53 -14.39
CA MET A 81 8.08 -0.81 -14.09
C MET A 81 9.33 -1.60 -14.43
N THR A 82 9.34 -2.89 -14.15
CA THR A 82 10.46 -3.77 -14.51
C THR A 82 10.53 -3.99 -16.01
N ARG A 83 9.37 -4.00 -16.68
CA ARG A 83 9.25 -4.03 -18.13
C ARG A 83 9.62 -2.65 -18.68
N ARG A 84 10.92 -2.38 -18.75
CA ARG A 84 11.47 -1.27 -19.55
C ARG A 84 10.74 -1.24 -20.91
N PRO A 85 10.16 -0.12 -21.33
CA PRO A 85 9.72 0.04 -22.71
C PRO A 85 10.98 0.19 -23.57
N GLY A 86 11.57 -0.93 -23.97
CA GLY A 86 12.79 -0.96 -24.77
C GLY A 86 12.89 -2.27 -25.52
N GLY A 87 12.38 -2.28 -26.75
CA GLY A 87 12.47 -3.43 -27.64
C GLY A 87 11.67 -3.29 -28.93
N VAL A 88 11.83 -2.18 -29.66
CA VAL A 88 12.01 -2.13 -31.13
C VAL A 88 12.87 -0.93 -31.49
#